data_AF-A0A1E4AJ11-F1
#
_entry.id   AF-A0A1E4AJ11-F1
#
_cell.length_a   1.000
_cell.length_b   1.000
_cell.length_c   1.000
_cell.angle_alpha   90.00
_cell.angle_beta   90.00
_cell.angle_gamma   90.00
#
_symmetry.space_group_name_H-M   'P 1'
#
loop_
_entity.id
_entity.type
_entity.pdbx_description
1 polymer ?
#
loop_
_entity_poly.entity_id
_entity_poly.type
_entity_poly.pdbx_seq_one_letter_code
_entity_poly.pdbx_strand_id
1 'polypeptide(L)'
;MKKFVWSLIPLFFFAHSYARAQLTVSAGATLNLSAQSRLNIQDLDLTIDGAINAGAASVVRLSGSESTGIGGSSSILLAEMIIDKDGGHKVMLDQDVEVKEEVTLISGLLDLHHHRLVLQSGATLSGESTVNYVTGTSGGYIETTVSLNAPAAAAPGNLGVVLTSDADLGETIVRRGHVAQVYGSFTGINRYFDILPENNLNLNATARFYYLDPELNGIPEEELVLGRSTDFTNWVNESAGTVSNTSDNYLEKTGISQFSRWTMFGAGALPVQLVYFKGSLHEQGVGALTWATVSEERFSHFEVQASTDAKNFSVLGSVSKGLPAGGHMLYHFTDSRGAAGTLYYRLRMIDLDGSFDYSNLVRIVYKPSPPILAYPNPVSANLHLVAGKPIEHVEISDMRGVILEKFSGRNLDTVFMESYPSGIYLIKVNGRDVLKVLKK
;
A
#
# COMPACT_ATOMS: atom_id res chain seq x y z
N MET A 1 6.13 -64.26 -14.36
CA MET A 1 5.88 -63.01 -15.13
C MET A 1 4.42 -62.95 -15.52
N LYS A 2 3.58 -62.16 -14.82
CA LYS A 2 2.19 -61.88 -15.23
C LYS A 2 2.16 -60.44 -15.71
N LYS A 3 1.88 -60.22 -17.01
CA LYS A 3 1.74 -58.89 -17.61
C LYS A 3 0.29 -58.42 -17.40
N PHE A 4 0.10 -57.33 -16.67
CA PHE A 4 -1.16 -56.60 -16.64
C PHE A 4 -1.23 -55.69 -17.87
N VAL A 5 -2.27 -55.85 -18.67
CA VAL A 5 -2.61 -54.94 -19.78
C VAL A 5 -3.61 -53.93 -19.22
N TRP A 6 -3.23 -52.66 -19.15
CA TRP A 6 -4.15 -51.57 -18.83
C TRP A 6 -4.83 -51.11 -20.13
N SER A 7 -6.13 -51.32 -20.22
CA SER A 7 -6.99 -50.73 -21.27
C SER A 7 -7.35 -49.31 -20.83
N LEU A 8 -6.76 -48.29 -21.47
CA LEU A 8 -7.25 -46.92 -21.34
C LEU A 8 -8.59 -46.80 -22.08
N ILE A 9 -9.66 -46.53 -21.34
CA ILE A 9 -10.95 -46.10 -21.90
C ILE A 9 -10.83 -44.58 -22.14
N PRO A 10 -10.96 -44.07 -23.38
CA PRO A 10 -10.95 -42.64 -23.62
C PRO A 10 -12.22 -42.01 -23.03
N LEU A 11 -12.02 -41.09 -22.08
CA LEU A 11 -13.07 -40.24 -21.52
C LEU A 11 -13.40 -39.16 -22.58
N PHE A 12 -14.48 -39.34 -23.33
CA PHE A 12 -14.98 -38.30 -24.24
C PHE A 12 -15.61 -37.17 -23.42
N PHE A 13 -14.91 -36.04 -23.31
CA PHE A 13 -15.52 -34.77 -22.92
C PHE A 13 -16.45 -34.32 -24.04
N PHE A 14 -17.76 -34.55 -23.88
CA PHE A 14 -18.77 -33.91 -24.71
C PHE A 14 -18.90 -32.45 -24.27
N ALA A 15 -18.16 -31.55 -24.93
CA ALA A 15 -18.46 -30.12 -24.87
C ALA A 15 -19.83 -29.91 -25.54
N HIS A 16 -20.88 -29.74 -24.72
CA HIS A 16 -22.18 -29.31 -25.21
C HIS A 16 -22.10 -27.82 -25.51
N SER A 17 -21.76 -27.46 -26.74
CA SER A 17 -21.98 -26.10 -27.24
C SER A 17 -23.47 -25.97 -27.54
N TYR A 18 -24.24 -25.38 -26.63
CA TYR A 18 -25.58 -24.91 -26.97
C TYR A 18 -25.41 -23.79 -28.00
N ALA A 19 -25.91 -24.01 -29.22
CA ALA A 19 -26.02 -22.93 -30.19
C ALA A 19 -26.99 -21.90 -29.62
N ARG A 20 -26.47 -20.74 -29.21
CA ARG A 20 -27.30 -19.61 -28.79
C ARG A 20 -27.86 -18.91 -30.01
N ALA A 21 -29.10 -18.45 -29.91
CA ALA A 21 -29.68 -17.64 -30.97
C ALA A 21 -28.99 -16.26 -30.96
N GLN A 22 -28.71 -15.71 -32.15
CA GLN A 22 -27.90 -14.50 -32.30
C GLN A 22 -28.51 -13.56 -33.34
N LEU A 23 -28.39 -12.25 -33.09
CA LEU A 23 -28.56 -11.20 -34.07
C LEU A 23 -27.18 -10.76 -34.55
N THR A 24 -26.83 -11.11 -35.79
CA THR A 24 -25.54 -10.75 -36.40
C THR A 24 -25.71 -9.65 -37.43
N VAL A 25 -24.98 -8.55 -37.25
CA VAL A 25 -24.73 -7.55 -38.30
C VAL A 25 -23.44 -7.93 -38.98
N SER A 26 -23.50 -8.64 -40.11
CA SER A 26 -22.32 -9.13 -40.81
C SER A 26 -21.47 -8.00 -41.41
N ALA A 27 -20.20 -8.30 -41.70
CA ALA A 27 -19.31 -7.38 -42.41
C ALA A 27 -19.96 -6.82 -43.68
N GLY A 28 -19.87 -5.50 -43.86
CA GLY A 28 -20.51 -4.77 -44.97
C GLY A 28 -21.98 -4.41 -44.75
N ALA A 29 -22.63 -4.91 -43.70
CA ALA A 29 -23.96 -4.46 -43.27
C ALA A 29 -23.87 -3.31 -42.25
N THR A 30 -24.96 -2.55 -42.13
CA THR A 30 -25.07 -1.48 -41.13
C THR A 30 -26.42 -1.56 -40.42
N LEU A 31 -26.38 -1.65 -39.10
CA LEU A 31 -27.54 -1.46 -38.24
C LEU A 31 -27.71 0.03 -37.93
N ASN A 32 -28.71 0.66 -38.52
CA ASN A 32 -29.00 2.08 -38.30
C ASN A 32 -30.15 2.23 -37.30
N LEU A 33 -29.85 2.81 -36.15
CA LEU A 33 -30.84 3.19 -35.15
C LEU A 33 -31.04 4.71 -35.27
N SER A 34 -32.22 5.14 -35.73
CA SER A 34 -32.54 6.58 -35.76
C SER A 34 -32.61 7.13 -34.33
N ALA A 35 -32.56 8.46 -34.19
CA ALA A 35 -32.75 9.08 -32.88
C ALA A 35 -34.04 8.59 -32.21
N GLN A 36 -33.98 8.35 -30.89
CA GLN A 36 -35.09 7.86 -30.07
C GLN A 36 -35.67 6.48 -30.47
N SER A 37 -35.05 5.77 -31.41
CA SER A 37 -35.48 4.41 -31.76
C SER A 37 -35.11 3.42 -30.66
N ARG A 38 -35.80 2.28 -30.63
CA ARG A 38 -35.57 1.21 -29.65
C ARG A 38 -35.37 -0.11 -30.37
N LEU A 39 -34.22 -0.74 -30.14
CA LEU A 39 -33.95 -2.11 -30.50
C LEU A 39 -34.01 -2.97 -29.23
N ASN A 40 -35.00 -3.86 -29.15
CA ASN A 40 -35.13 -4.82 -28.06
C ASN A 40 -34.62 -6.19 -28.51
N ILE A 41 -33.60 -6.69 -27.83
CA ILE A 41 -32.95 -7.96 -28.11
C ILE A 41 -33.24 -8.86 -26.91
N GLN A 42 -34.15 -9.81 -27.09
CA GLN A 42 -34.59 -10.71 -26.03
C GLN A 42 -33.98 -12.10 -26.25
N ASP A 43 -33.17 -12.55 -25.29
CA ASP A 43 -32.55 -13.90 -25.29
C ASP A 43 -31.74 -14.22 -26.55
N LEU A 44 -31.11 -13.20 -27.14
CA LEU A 44 -30.17 -13.33 -28.26
C LEU A 44 -28.82 -12.70 -27.92
N ASP A 45 -27.75 -13.30 -28.41
CA ASP A 45 -26.44 -12.65 -28.50
C ASP A 45 -26.48 -11.56 -29.58
N LEU A 46 -25.88 -10.40 -29.33
CA LEU A 46 -25.69 -9.34 -30.33
C LEU A 46 -24.27 -9.39 -30.88
N THR A 47 -24.11 -9.67 -32.18
CA THR A 47 -22.80 -9.71 -32.84
C THR A 47 -22.70 -8.61 -33.90
N ILE A 48 -21.77 -7.68 -33.74
CA ILE A 48 -21.51 -6.58 -34.69
C ILE A 48 -20.17 -6.82 -35.41
N ASP A 49 -20.23 -7.41 -36.60
CA ASP A 49 -19.08 -7.54 -37.52
C ASP A 49 -19.08 -6.46 -38.61
N GLY A 50 -20.25 -5.89 -38.92
CA GLY A 50 -20.43 -4.71 -39.75
C GLY A 50 -20.36 -3.41 -38.97
N ALA A 51 -21.22 -2.45 -39.28
CA ALA A 51 -21.30 -1.17 -38.55
C ALA A 51 -22.60 -1.05 -37.75
N ILE A 52 -22.54 -0.30 -36.65
CA ILE A 52 -23.73 0.19 -35.95
C ILE A 52 -23.69 1.72 -35.90
N ASN A 53 -24.79 2.35 -36.30
CA ASN A 53 -24.98 3.79 -36.23
C ASN A 53 -26.10 4.06 -35.23
N ALA A 54 -25.74 4.43 -34.00
CA ALA A 54 -26.68 4.78 -32.94
C ALA A 54 -26.99 6.28 -32.97
N GLY A 55 -28.20 6.68 -33.35
CA GLY A 55 -28.70 8.06 -33.25
C GLY A 55 -28.84 8.51 -31.79
N ALA A 56 -28.99 9.82 -31.56
CA ALA A 56 -29.16 10.36 -30.20
C ALA A 56 -30.37 9.73 -29.49
N ALA A 57 -30.22 9.38 -28.20
CA ALA A 57 -31.22 8.68 -27.40
C ALA A 57 -31.76 7.37 -28.04
N SER A 58 -31.02 6.75 -28.96
CA SER A 58 -31.40 5.43 -29.47
C SER A 58 -31.01 4.35 -28.47
N VAL A 59 -31.93 3.43 -28.20
CA VAL A 59 -31.78 2.44 -27.14
C VAL A 59 -31.50 1.07 -27.71
N VAL A 60 -30.45 0.41 -27.23
CA VAL A 60 -30.28 -1.04 -27.33
C VAL A 60 -30.62 -1.65 -25.98
N ARG A 61 -31.74 -2.36 -25.89
CA ARG A 61 -32.18 -3.08 -24.69
C ARG A 61 -31.89 -4.57 -24.84
N LEU A 62 -31.13 -5.11 -23.90
CA LEU A 62 -30.78 -6.53 -23.82
C LEU A 62 -31.63 -7.15 -22.71
N SER A 63 -32.69 -7.86 -23.11
CA SER A 63 -33.69 -8.38 -22.18
C SER A 63 -33.81 -9.89 -22.17
N GLY A 64 -34.66 -10.41 -21.28
CA GLY A 64 -35.07 -11.82 -21.23
C GLY A 64 -34.47 -12.59 -20.06
N SER A 65 -34.63 -13.90 -20.09
CA SER A 65 -34.31 -14.81 -18.98
C SER A 65 -33.08 -15.68 -19.25
N GLU A 66 -32.28 -15.38 -20.26
CA GLU A 66 -31.02 -16.08 -20.55
C GLU A 66 -29.83 -15.14 -20.51
N SER A 67 -28.66 -15.65 -20.12
CA SER A 67 -27.42 -14.87 -20.21
C SER A 67 -26.96 -14.79 -21.67
N THR A 68 -26.69 -13.57 -22.15
CA THR A 68 -26.32 -13.29 -23.55
C THR A 68 -25.04 -12.48 -23.63
N GLY A 69 -24.44 -12.42 -24.81
CA GLY A 69 -23.25 -11.64 -25.13
C GLY A 69 -23.54 -10.42 -26.01
N ILE A 70 -22.70 -9.41 -25.90
CA ILE A 70 -22.56 -8.34 -26.90
C ILE A 70 -21.11 -8.34 -27.40
N GLY A 71 -20.94 -8.68 -28.67
CA GLY A 71 -19.67 -9.08 -29.26
C GLY A 71 -19.55 -8.70 -30.73
N GLY A 72 -18.53 -9.23 -31.40
CA GLY A 72 -18.25 -8.99 -32.81
C GLY A 72 -16.82 -8.55 -33.05
N SER A 73 -16.54 -8.17 -34.30
CA SER A 73 -15.21 -7.78 -34.77
C SER A 73 -15.06 -6.28 -35.09
N SER A 74 -16.17 -5.54 -35.06
CA SER A 74 -16.20 -4.09 -35.33
C SER A 74 -16.59 -3.30 -34.07
N SER A 75 -16.18 -2.03 -34.03
CA SER A 75 -16.45 -1.14 -32.89
C SER A 75 -17.93 -1.02 -32.59
N ILE A 76 -18.31 -1.18 -31.32
CA ILE A 76 -19.67 -0.98 -30.85
C ILE A 76 -19.77 0.36 -30.13
N LEU A 77 -20.43 1.33 -30.77
CA LEU A 77 -20.76 2.63 -30.20
C LEU A 77 -22.29 2.78 -30.09
N LEU A 78 -22.80 2.75 -28.87
CA LEU A 78 -24.23 2.87 -28.56
C LEU A 78 -24.57 4.28 -28.06
N ALA A 79 -25.81 4.72 -28.22
CA ALA A 79 -26.28 5.93 -27.53
C ALA A 79 -26.70 5.59 -26.10
N GLU A 80 -27.71 4.73 -25.95
CA GLU A 80 -28.14 4.18 -24.68
C GLU A 80 -28.11 2.64 -24.68
N MET A 81 -27.73 2.06 -23.56
CA MET A 81 -27.69 0.61 -23.33
C MET A 81 -28.51 0.26 -22.09
N ILE A 82 -29.49 -0.62 -22.23
CA ILE A 82 -30.32 -1.09 -21.10
C ILE A 82 -30.09 -2.57 -20.85
N ILE A 83 -29.77 -2.91 -19.61
CA ILE A 83 -29.68 -4.28 -19.11
C ILE A 83 -30.98 -4.61 -18.39
N ASP A 84 -31.69 -5.61 -18.89
CA ASP A 84 -32.98 -6.03 -18.34
C ASP A 84 -33.10 -7.56 -18.35
N LYS A 85 -32.19 -8.20 -17.61
CA LYS A 85 -32.09 -9.65 -17.52
C LYS A 85 -32.73 -10.16 -16.23
N ASP A 86 -33.77 -10.98 -16.38
CA ASP A 86 -34.49 -11.57 -15.25
C ASP A 86 -33.65 -12.66 -14.56
N GLY A 87 -33.98 -12.99 -13.31
CA GLY A 87 -33.44 -14.18 -12.63
C GLY A 87 -31.93 -14.18 -12.34
N GLY A 88 -31.29 -13.01 -12.34
CA GLY A 88 -29.84 -12.90 -12.09
C GLY A 88 -28.98 -13.27 -13.31
N HIS A 89 -29.59 -13.38 -14.49
CA HIS A 89 -28.85 -13.56 -15.73
C HIS A 89 -28.07 -12.30 -16.10
N LYS A 90 -27.11 -12.45 -17.00
CA LYS A 90 -26.14 -11.40 -17.32
C LYS A 90 -26.03 -11.13 -18.81
N VAL A 91 -25.65 -9.89 -19.12
CA VAL A 91 -25.05 -9.53 -20.39
C VAL A 91 -23.54 -9.60 -20.21
N MET A 92 -22.85 -10.37 -21.02
CA MET A 92 -21.39 -10.40 -21.08
C MET A 92 -20.91 -9.49 -22.21
N LEU A 93 -19.90 -8.66 -21.92
CA LEU A 93 -19.15 -8.00 -22.98
C LEU A 93 -18.22 -9.04 -23.60
N ASP A 94 -18.36 -9.34 -24.89
CA ASP A 94 -17.43 -10.21 -25.63
C ASP A 94 -16.50 -9.38 -26.54
N GLN A 95 -16.60 -8.06 -26.44
CA GLN A 95 -15.65 -7.07 -26.95
C GLN A 95 -15.80 -5.75 -26.18
N ASP A 96 -14.91 -4.79 -26.43
CA ASP A 96 -15.05 -3.44 -25.88
C ASP A 96 -16.30 -2.74 -26.43
N VAL A 97 -17.04 -2.06 -25.57
CA VAL A 97 -18.26 -1.30 -25.92
C VAL A 97 -18.13 0.14 -25.45
N GLU A 98 -18.54 1.08 -26.29
CA GLU A 98 -18.60 2.50 -25.96
C GLU A 98 -20.06 2.99 -25.95
N VAL A 99 -20.39 3.85 -24.98
CA VAL A 99 -21.74 4.38 -24.78
C VAL A 99 -21.69 5.90 -24.66
N LYS A 100 -22.52 6.59 -25.45
CA LYS A 100 -22.50 8.06 -25.57
C LYS A 100 -23.32 8.78 -24.51
N GLU A 101 -24.38 8.16 -24.00
CA GLU A 101 -25.39 8.86 -23.18
C GLU A 101 -25.64 8.11 -21.85
N GLU A 102 -26.20 6.90 -21.87
CA GLU A 102 -26.55 6.21 -20.62
C GLU A 102 -26.42 4.69 -20.70
N VAL A 103 -25.93 4.09 -19.61
CA VAL A 103 -26.09 2.67 -19.32
C VAL A 103 -27.03 2.52 -18.13
N THR A 104 -28.18 1.87 -18.33
CA THR A 104 -29.18 1.65 -17.29
C THR A 104 -29.28 0.17 -16.96
N LEU A 105 -29.12 -0.18 -15.68
CA LEU A 105 -29.46 -1.52 -15.18
C LEU A 105 -30.85 -1.51 -14.57
N ILE A 106 -31.81 -2.13 -15.26
CA ILE A 106 -33.16 -2.37 -14.73
C ILE A 106 -33.17 -3.68 -13.93
N SER A 107 -32.57 -4.73 -14.49
CA SER A 107 -32.47 -6.06 -13.88
C SER A 107 -31.27 -6.83 -14.43
N GLY A 108 -30.74 -7.75 -13.62
CA GLY A 108 -29.61 -8.60 -13.98
C GLY A 108 -28.26 -7.88 -13.97
N LEU A 109 -27.22 -8.57 -14.45
CA LEU A 109 -25.83 -8.11 -14.33
C LEU A 109 -25.25 -7.71 -15.69
N LEU A 110 -24.36 -6.71 -15.68
CA LEU A 110 -23.46 -6.43 -16.80
C LEU A 110 -22.07 -6.96 -16.45
N ASP A 111 -21.67 -8.07 -17.05
CA ASP A 111 -20.36 -8.69 -16.84
C ASP A 111 -19.37 -8.19 -17.88
N LEU A 112 -18.33 -7.49 -17.41
CA LEU A 112 -17.29 -6.90 -18.24
C LEU A 112 -16.44 -7.94 -18.96
N HIS A 113 -16.34 -9.17 -18.44
CA HIS A 113 -15.73 -10.32 -19.12
C HIS A 113 -14.39 -10.02 -19.85
N HIS A 114 -13.44 -9.36 -19.17
CA HIS A 114 -12.14 -8.92 -19.69
C HIS A 114 -12.12 -7.69 -20.61
N HIS A 115 -13.27 -7.09 -20.89
CA HIS A 115 -13.44 -5.98 -21.82
C HIS A 115 -13.71 -4.65 -21.13
N ARG A 116 -13.61 -3.58 -21.92
CA ARG A 116 -13.86 -2.21 -21.47
C ARG A 116 -15.28 -1.79 -21.82
N LEU A 117 -15.94 -1.15 -20.87
CA LEU A 117 -17.11 -0.31 -21.13
C LEU A 117 -16.68 1.14 -21.01
N VAL A 118 -16.68 1.87 -22.12
CA VAL A 118 -16.28 3.28 -22.15
C VAL A 118 -17.52 4.15 -22.16
N LEU A 119 -17.68 5.00 -21.14
CA LEU A 119 -18.69 6.04 -21.07
C LEU A 119 -18.07 7.34 -21.62
N GLN A 120 -18.60 7.86 -22.72
CA GLN A 120 -18.17 9.15 -23.26
C GLN A 120 -18.39 10.28 -22.25
N SER A 121 -17.76 11.43 -22.48
CA SER A 121 -17.90 12.58 -21.61
C SER A 121 -19.38 12.99 -21.45
N GLY A 122 -19.86 13.02 -20.20
CA GLY A 122 -21.25 13.31 -19.87
C GLY A 122 -22.17 12.09 -19.80
N ALA A 123 -21.72 10.91 -20.25
CA ALA A 123 -22.49 9.68 -20.14
C ALA A 123 -22.48 9.15 -18.70
N THR A 124 -23.56 8.47 -18.30
CA THR A 124 -23.72 7.98 -16.92
C THR A 124 -24.11 6.52 -16.85
N LEU A 125 -23.68 5.86 -15.77
CA LEU A 125 -24.23 4.59 -15.31
C LEU A 125 -25.38 4.85 -14.32
N SER A 126 -26.46 4.09 -14.42
CA SER A 126 -27.61 4.20 -13.52
C SER A 126 -28.26 2.86 -13.20
N GLY A 127 -29.05 2.85 -12.13
CA GLY A 127 -29.87 1.71 -11.73
C GLY A 127 -29.18 0.70 -10.82
N GLU A 128 -27.88 0.82 -10.53
CA GLU A 128 -27.17 -0.16 -9.70
C GLU A 128 -27.81 -0.39 -8.31
N SER A 129 -27.86 -1.65 -7.91
CA SER A 129 -28.38 -2.11 -6.62
C SER A 129 -27.63 -3.36 -6.15
N THR A 130 -28.07 -3.97 -5.05
CA THR A 130 -27.53 -5.25 -4.58
C THR A 130 -27.88 -6.45 -5.48
N VAL A 131 -28.79 -6.30 -6.45
CA VAL A 131 -29.22 -7.40 -7.34
C VAL A 131 -28.97 -7.15 -8.81
N ASN A 132 -28.75 -5.90 -9.21
CA ASN A 132 -28.44 -5.53 -10.58
C ASN A 132 -27.28 -4.54 -10.59
N TYR A 133 -26.12 -4.98 -11.03
CA TYR A 133 -24.89 -4.19 -10.96
C TYR A 133 -23.91 -4.66 -12.04
N VAL A 134 -22.89 -3.86 -12.26
CA VAL A 134 -21.79 -4.24 -13.14
C VAL A 134 -20.86 -5.18 -12.38
N THR A 135 -20.44 -6.27 -13.00
CA THR A 135 -19.43 -7.20 -12.47
C THR A 135 -18.32 -7.41 -13.50
N GLY A 136 -17.27 -8.12 -13.12
CA GLY A 136 -16.10 -8.35 -13.96
C GLY A 136 -14.99 -9.03 -13.19
N THR A 137 -15.34 -10.03 -12.37
CA THR A 137 -14.37 -10.77 -11.54
C THR A 137 -13.33 -11.53 -12.37
N SER A 138 -13.63 -11.78 -13.64
CA SER A 138 -12.69 -12.31 -14.64
C SER A 138 -11.73 -11.23 -15.18
N GLY A 139 -12.16 -9.97 -15.26
CA GLY A 139 -11.37 -8.85 -15.77
C GLY A 139 -12.24 -7.78 -16.43
N GLY A 140 -11.57 -6.74 -16.93
CA GLY A 140 -12.23 -5.59 -17.55
C GLY A 140 -12.45 -4.43 -16.57
N TYR A 141 -12.96 -3.32 -17.09
CA TYR A 141 -13.32 -2.13 -16.30
C TYR A 141 -14.31 -1.23 -17.05
N ILE A 142 -15.06 -0.43 -16.30
CA ILE A 142 -15.78 0.73 -16.82
C ILE A 142 -14.86 1.95 -16.71
N GLU A 143 -14.84 2.80 -17.74
CA GLU A 143 -14.04 4.02 -17.78
C GLU A 143 -14.86 5.22 -18.24
N THR A 144 -14.57 6.40 -17.70
CA THR A 144 -14.92 7.69 -18.28
C THR A 144 -13.76 8.68 -18.18
N THR A 145 -13.73 9.67 -19.06
CA THR A 145 -12.77 10.79 -19.00
C THR A 145 -13.55 12.10 -18.93
N VAL A 146 -13.22 12.94 -17.96
CA VAL A 146 -13.90 14.21 -17.70
C VAL A 146 -12.91 15.30 -17.25
N SER A 147 -13.12 16.53 -17.73
CA SER A 147 -12.40 17.71 -17.25
C SER A 147 -12.90 18.10 -15.86
N LEU A 148 -12.02 18.08 -14.86
CA LEU A 148 -12.36 18.43 -13.46
C LEU A 148 -11.54 19.62 -12.98
N ASN A 149 -12.04 20.83 -13.19
CA ASN A 149 -11.45 22.04 -12.63
C ASN A 149 -12.18 22.45 -11.34
N ALA A 150 -11.50 22.33 -10.19
CA ALA A 150 -12.07 22.55 -8.86
C ALA A 150 -13.40 21.77 -8.64
N PRO A 151 -13.38 20.43 -8.75
CA PRO A 151 -14.61 19.64 -8.65
C PRO A 151 -15.30 19.85 -7.30
N ALA A 152 -16.62 19.98 -7.32
CA ALA A 152 -17.45 20.10 -6.13
C ALA A 152 -18.51 19.00 -6.14
N ALA A 153 -18.28 17.94 -5.35
CA ALA A 153 -19.09 16.72 -5.35
C ALA A 153 -19.33 16.13 -6.76
N ALA A 154 -18.30 16.16 -7.61
CA ALA A 154 -18.39 15.62 -8.96
C ALA A 154 -18.43 14.09 -8.92
N ALA A 155 -19.32 13.46 -9.68
CA ALA A 155 -19.48 12.00 -9.78
C ALA A 155 -19.23 11.52 -11.22
N PRO A 156 -17.97 11.43 -11.69
CA PRO A 156 -17.65 11.07 -13.07
C PRO A 156 -18.31 9.75 -13.49
N GLY A 157 -19.22 9.82 -14.47
CA GLY A 157 -19.95 8.68 -15.02
C GLY A 157 -20.80 7.89 -14.01
N ASN A 158 -21.02 8.42 -12.81
CA ASN A 158 -21.58 7.69 -11.66
C ASN A 158 -20.85 6.39 -11.34
N LEU A 159 -19.52 6.35 -11.54
CA LEU A 159 -18.74 5.12 -11.38
C LEU A 159 -18.46 4.75 -9.91
N GLY A 160 -19.24 5.23 -8.95
CA GLY A 160 -19.07 4.92 -7.53
C GLY A 160 -17.98 5.71 -6.81
N VAL A 161 -17.51 6.82 -7.40
CA VAL A 161 -16.63 7.78 -6.71
C VAL A 161 -17.17 9.19 -6.83
N VAL A 162 -17.12 9.95 -5.73
CA VAL A 162 -17.45 11.38 -5.69
C VAL A 162 -16.20 12.16 -5.28
N LEU A 163 -15.84 13.19 -6.06
CA LEU A 163 -14.61 13.96 -5.92
C LEU A 163 -14.92 15.42 -5.57
N THR A 164 -14.17 15.96 -4.61
CA THR A 164 -14.18 17.39 -4.26
C THR A 164 -12.76 17.89 -4.08
N SER A 165 -12.41 19.03 -4.68
CA SER A 165 -11.13 19.70 -4.50
C SER A 165 -11.22 21.14 -5.00
N ASP A 166 -10.48 22.07 -4.39
CA ASP A 166 -10.31 23.42 -4.93
C ASP A 166 -9.25 23.47 -6.05
N ALA A 167 -8.48 22.38 -6.23
CA ALA A 167 -7.46 22.28 -7.26
C ALA A 167 -8.06 21.89 -8.61
N ASP A 168 -7.40 22.34 -9.68
CA ASP A 168 -7.69 21.87 -11.03
C ASP A 168 -7.02 20.52 -11.26
N LEU A 169 -7.82 19.45 -11.39
CA LEU A 169 -7.36 18.10 -11.70
C LEU A 169 -7.06 17.92 -13.20
N GLY A 170 -7.52 18.84 -14.05
CA GLY A 170 -7.42 18.74 -15.51
C GLY A 170 -8.29 17.60 -16.08
N GLU A 171 -7.91 17.08 -17.25
CA GLU A 171 -8.53 15.87 -17.79
C GLU A 171 -8.28 14.69 -16.85
N THR A 172 -9.36 14.10 -16.35
CA THR A 172 -9.28 13.03 -15.35
C THR A 172 -9.95 11.76 -15.86
N ILE A 173 -9.16 10.70 -15.93
CA ILE A 173 -9.65 9.35 -16.20
C ILE A 173 -10.13 8.75 -14.88
N VAL A 174 -11.36 8.24 -14.87
CA VAL A 174 -11.91 7.46 -13.76
C VAL A 174 -12.28 6.08 -14.28
N ARG A 175 -11.68 5.05 -13.69
CA ARG A 175 -12.01 3.64 -13.97
C ARG A 175 -12.56 2.98 -12.73
N ARG A 176 -13.52 2.08 -12.92
CA ARG A 176 -13.98 1.12 -11.93
C ARG A 176 -13.83 -0.29 -12.49
N GLY A 177 -13.10 -1.15 -11.80
CA GLY A 177 -13.01 -2.57 -12.13
C GLY A 177 -13.45 -3.45 -10.96
N HIS A 178 -13.70 -4.73 -11.24
CA HIS A 178 -14.36 -5.65 -10.30
C HIS A 178 -13.50 -6.90 -9.95
N VAL A 179 -12.23 -6.90 -10.35
CA VAL A 179 -11.26 -7.91 -9.90
C VAL A 179 -10.74 -7.51 -8.53
N ALA A 180 -10.91 -8.38 -7.53
CA ALA A 180 -10.39 -8.11 -6.20
C ALA A 180 -8.87 -7.94 -6.22
N GLN A 181 -8.39 -6.92 -5.50
CA GLN A 181 -6.97 -6.64 -5.38
C GLN A 181 -6.35 -7.51 -4.29
N VAL A 182 -5.11 -7.96 -4.50
CA VAL A 182 -4.42 -8.89 -3.59
C VAL A 182 -3.18 -8.22 -3.01
N TYR A 183 -2.98 -8.40 -1.70
CA TYR A 183 -1.78 -7.98 -0.98
C TYR A 183 -1.35 -9.12 -0.03
N GLY A 184 -0.24 -9.79 -0.34
CA GLY A 184 0.17 -11.00 0.37
C GLY A 184 -0.89 -12.09 0.30
N SER A 185 -1.42 -12.52 1.44
CA SER A 185 -2.54 -13.46 1.54
C SER A 185 -3.91 -12.78 1.61
N PHE A 186 -3.95 -11.45 1.69
CA PHE A 186 -5.19 -10.70 1.80
C PHE A 186 -5.76 -10.38 0.44
N THR A 187 -7.08 -10.48 0.33
CA THR A 187 -7.84 -10.11 -0.86
C THR A 187 -8.85 -9.04 -0.46
N GLY A 188 -8.90 -7.95 -1.21
CA GLY A 188 -9.84 -6.85 -0.97
C GLY A 188 -11.25 -7.18 -1.48
N ILE A 189 -12.11 -6.17 -1.49
CA ILE A 189 -13.44 -6.25 -2.11
C ILE A 189 -13.30 -6.44 -3.63
N ASN A 190 -14.35 -6.93 -4.29
CA ASN A 190 -14.47 -7.07 -5.74
C ASN A 190 -14.74 -5.72 -6.44
N ARG A 191 -14.03 -4.67 -6.02
CA ARG A 191 -14.10 -3.33 -6.60
C ARG A 191 -12.79 -2.59 -6.38
N TYR A 192 -12.26 -1.98 -7.44
CA TYR A 192 -11.18 -1.01 -7.36
C TYR A 192 -11.47 0.20 -8.24
N PHE A 193 -10.82 1.31 -7.93
CA PHE A 193 -10.89 2.56 -8.69
C PHE A 193 -9.50 2.95 -9.17
N ASP A 194 -9.36 3.30 -10.44
CA ASP A 194 -8.21 4.08 -10.91
C ASP A 194 -8.68 5.51 -11.14
N ILE A 195 -8.09 6.47 -10.42
CA ILE A 195 -8.39 7.90 -10.58
C ILE A 195 -7.08 8.56 -11.03
N LEU A 196 -7.05 9.00 -12.27
CA LEU A 196 -5.83 9.43 -12.96
C LEU A 196 -6.05 10.85 -13.51
N PRO A 197 -5.92 11.89 -12.66
CA PRO A 197 -5.99 13.27 -13.10
C PRO A 197 -4.70 13.68 -13.83
N GLU A 198 -4.82 14.58 -14.80
CA GLU A 198 -3.69 15.21 -15.49
C GLU A 198 -2.80 15.99 -14.51
N ASN A 199 -3.42 16.77 -13.62
CA ASN A 199 -2.75 17.48 -12.54
C ASN A 199 -2.90 16.69 -11.24
N ASN A 200 -1.86 15.98 -10.82
CA ASN A 200 -1.97 15.00 -9.73
C ASN A 200 -1.06 15.28 -8.52
N LEU A 201 -0.86 16.55 -8.15
CA LEU A 201 0.01 16.95 -7.03
C LEU A 201 -0.69 17.97 -6.12
N ASN A 202 -0.52 17.84 -4.81
CA ASN A 202 -1.03 18.76 -3.79
C ASN A 202 -2.54 19.06 -3.91
N LEU A 203 -3.32 18.05 -4.28
CA LEU A 203 -4.73 18.22 -4.60
C LEU A 203 -5.60 18.61 -3.40
N ASN A 204 -5.20 18.24 -2.18
CA ASN A 204 -6.01 18.39 -0.96
C ASN A 204 -7.46 17.95 -1.19
N ALA A 205 -7.65 16.86 -1.93
CA ALA A 205 -8.96 16.42 -2.37
C ALA A 205 -9.68 15.64 -1.27
N THR A 206 -11.00 15.65 -1.34
CA THR A 206 -11.88 14.72 -0.65
C THR A 206 -12.46 13.76 -1.68
N ALA A 207 -12.39 12.46 -1.40
CA ALA A 207 -13.01 11.44 -2.23
C ALA A 207 -13.89 10.53 -1.38
N ARG A 208 -15.09 10.25 -1.88
CA ARG A 208 -15.99 9.25 -1.35
C ARG A 208 -16.05 8.06 -2.29
N PHE A 209 -15.72 6.88 -1.77
CA PHE A 209 -15.66 5.61 -2.51
C PHE A 209 -16.85 4.75 -2.09
N TYR A 210 -17.79 4.55 -3.02
CA TYR A 210 -18.97 3.73 -2.82
C TYR A 210 -18.73 2.27 -3.19
N TYR A 211 -19.39 1.35 -2.50
CA TYR A 211 -19.38 -0.08 -2.79
C TYR A 211 -20.80 -0.65 -2.76
N LEU A 212 -20.96 -1.90 -3.21
CA LEU A 212 -22.19 -2.68 -3.09
C LEU A 212 -21.95 -3.93 -2.24
N ASP A 213 -22.93 -4.37 -1.47
CA ASP A 213 -22.80 -5.55 -0.59
C ASP A 213 -22.31 -6.82 -1.32
N PRO A 214 -22.76 -7.14 -2.55
CA PRO A 214 -22.25 -8.29 -3.30
C PRO A 214 -20.75 -8.23 -3.61
N GLU A 215 -20.13 -7.06 -3.51
CA GLU A 215 -18.72 -6.84 -3.80
C GLU A 215 -17.84 -7.00 -2.57
N LEU A 216 -18.40 -7.08 -1.35
CA LEU A 216 -17.64 -7.13 -0.11
C LEU A 216 -16.66 -8.29 0.00
N ASN A 217 -16.85 -9.34 -0.82
CA ASN A 217 -15.94 -10.49 -0.88
C ASN A 217 -15.75 -11.16 0.50
N GLY A 218 -16.81 -11.18 1.32
CA GLY A 218 -16.81 -11.75 2.66
C GLY A 218 -16.18 -10.86 3.75
N ILE A 219 -15.76 -9.63 3.43
CA ILE A 219 -15.25 -8.67 4.41
C ILE A 219 -16.45 -7.97 5.08
N PRO A 220 -16.57 -7.98 6.42
CA PRO A 220 -17.58 -7.21 7.12
C PRO A 220 -17.40 -5.71 6.86
N GLU A 221 -18.50 -4.98 6.66
CA GLU A 221 -18.46 -3.56 6.29
C GLU A 221 -17.76 -2.70 7.35
N GLU A 222 -17.95 -3.05 8.62
CA GLU A 222 -17.33 -2.40 9.76
C GLU A 222 -15.80 -2.59 9.82
N GLU A 223 -15.27 -3.57 9.08
CA GLU A 223 -13.84 -3.85 8.98
C GLU A 223 -13.19 -3.23 7.74
N LEU A 224 -13.95 -2.53 6.88
CA LEU A 224 -13.38 -1.97 5.66
C LEU A 224 -12.36 -0.87 5.94
N VAL A 225 -11.16 -1.04 5.39
CA VAL A 225 -10.07 -0.07 5.40
C VAL A 225 -9.73 0.36 3.98
N LEU A 226 -9.42 1.64 3.78
CA LEU A 226 -9.08 2.18 2.47
C LEU A 226 -7.62 1.87 2.14
N GLY A 227 -7.41 1.18 1.02
CA GLY A 227 -6.09 0.87 0.49
C GLY A 227 -5.78 1.69 -0.76
N ARG A 228 -4.54 2.13 -0.89
CA ARG A 228 -4.04 2.82 -2.09
C ARG A 228 -2.79 2.16 -2.63
N SER A 229 -2.68 2.08 -3.95
CA SER A 229 -1.47 1.61 -4.64
C SER A 229 -1.07 2.55 -5.77
N THR A 230 0.25 2.71 -5.98
CA THR A 230 0.83 3.47 -7.10
C THR A 230 1.52 2.59 -8.14
N ASP A 231 1.74 1.31 -7.82
CA ASP A 231 2.41 0.33 -8.69
C ASP A 231 1.58 -0.94 -8.91
N PHE A 232 0.33 -0.96 -8.42
CA PHE A 232 -0.63 -2.06 -8.49
C PHE A 232 -0.25 -3.32 -7.71
N THR A 233 0.84 -3.29 -6.93
CA THR A 233 1.36 -4.46 -6.21
C THR A 233 1.54 -4.19 -4.72
N ASN A 234 2.01 -3.00 -4.36
CA ASN A 234 2.21 -2.55 -2.99
C ASN A 234 1.03 -1.66 -2.57
N TRP A 235 0.53 -1.90 -1.37
CA TRP A 235 -0.66 -1.21 -0.85
C TRP A 235 -0.33 -0.47 0.44
N VAL A 236 -0.78 0.78 0.50
CA VAL A 236 -0.68 1.66 1.67
C VAL A 236 -2.06 1.79 2.30
N ASN A 237 -2.13 1.68 3.62
CA ASN A 237 -3.33 1.98 4.38
C ASN A 237 -3.56 3.50 4.41
N GLU A 238 -4.72 3.93 3.91
CA GLU A 238 -5.15 5.33 3.85
C GLU A 238 -6.37 5.61 4.76
N SER A 239 -6.67 4.71 5.71
CA SER A 239 -7.80 4.84 6.63
C SER A 239 -7.65 5.96 7.68
N ALA A 240 -6.46 6.57 7.79
CA ALA A 240 -6.27 7.68 8.71
C ALA A 240 -7.14 8.88 8.32
N GLY A 241 -8.12 9.22 9.18
CA GLY A 241 -9.08 10.29 8.92
C GLY A 241 -10.15 9.94 7.89
N THR A 242 -10.39 8.64 7.63
CA THR A 242 -11.56 8.22 6.85
C THR A 242 -12.82 8.19 7.68
N VAL A 243 -13.95 8.56 7.07
CA VAL A 243 -15.29 8.35 7.62
C VAL A 243 -15.92 7.18 6.87
N SER A 244 -16.39 6.16 7.61
CA SER A 244 -17.17 5.06 7.04
C SER A 244 -18.66 5.25 7.30
N ASN A 245 -19.49 4.91 6.32
CA ASN A 245 -20.94 4.87 6.45
C ASN A 245 -21.46 3.59 5.79
N THR A 246 -21.82 2.61 6.61
CA THR A 246 -22.32 1.30 6.19
C THR A 246 -23.83 1.29 5.89
N SER A 247 -24.53 2.41 6.10
CA SER A 247 -25.93 2.54 5.67
C SER A 247 -26.03 3.01 4.22
N ASP A 248 -25.07 3.83 3.79
CA ASP A 248 -24.97 4.38 2.43
C ASP A 248 -23.80 3.77 1.63
N ASN A 249 -23.15 2.74 2.18
CA ASN A 249 -22.07 1.96 1.59
C ASN A 249 -20.92 2.78 1.02
N TYR A 250 -20.28 3.62 1.85
CA TYR A 250 -19.08 4.36 1.42
C TYR A 250 -18.02 4.54 2.50
N LEU A 251 -16.79 4.74 2.02
CA LEU A 251 -15.68 5.32 2.79
C LEU A 251 -15.32 6.68 2.18
N GLU A 252 -15.17 7.71 3.01
CA GLU A 252 -14.77 9.05 2.61
C GLU A 252 -13.42 9.42 3.20
N LYS A 253 -12.49 9.88 2.37
CA LYS A 253 -11.15 10.34 2.76
C LYS A 253 -10.97 11.80 2.39
N THR A 254 -10.50 12.60 3.33
CA THR A 254 -10.11 14.00 3.11
C THR A 254 -8.59 14.13 3.00
N GLY A 255 -8.11 15.26 2.45
CA GLY A 255 -6.68 15.57 2.39
C GLY A 255 -5.86 14.68 1.45
N ILE A 256 -6.49 14.12 0.42
CA ILE A 256 -5.81 13.32 -0.60
C ILE A 256 -4.91 14.24 -1.42
N SER A 257 -3.59 14.03 -1.34
CA SER A 257 -2.61 14.87 -2.04
C SER A 257 -2.43 14.49 -3.51
N GLN A 258 -2.73 13.24 -3.86
CA GLN A 258 -2.56 12.63 -5.18
C GLN A 258 -3.53 11.44 -5.30
N PHE A 259 -3.98 11.10 -6.49
CA PHE A 259 -4.75 9.89 -6.80
C PHE A 259 -3.90 8.84 -7.51
N SER A 260 -4.38 7.60 -7.52
CA SER A 260 -3.81 6.42 -8.21
C SER A 260 -4.87 5.31 -8.18
N ARG A 261 -4.47 4.05 -7.92
CA ARG A 261 -5.42 2.98 -7.63
C ARG A 261 -5.87 2.98 -6.17
N TRP A 262 -7.15 2.76 -5.95
CA TRP A 262 -7.81 2.65 -4.64
C TRP A 262 -8.69 1.41 -4.58
N THR A 263 -8.81 0.81 -3.40
CA THR A 263 -9.71 -0.31 -3.10
C THR A 263 -9.99 -0.33 -1.60
N MET A 264 -10.86 -1.24 -1.15
CA MET A 264 -11.01 -1.54 0.27
C MET A 264 -10.52 -2.96 0.59
N PHE A 265 -9.90 -3.11 1.76
CA PHE A 265 -9.51 -4.38 2.37
C PHE A 265 -10.19 -4.55 3.73
N GLY A 266 -10.07 -5.72 4.36
CA GLY A 266 -10.43 -5.91 5.76
C GLY A 266 -9.37 -5.36 6.72
N ALA A 267 -9.78 -5.02 7.95
CA ALA A 267 -8.91 -4.46 8.97
C ALA A 267 -7.72 -5.39 9.27
N GLY A 268 -6.51 -4.81 9.31
CA GLY A 268 -5.23 -5.50 9.46
C GLY A 268 -4.76 -6.32 8.26
N ALA A 269 -5.38 -6.16 7.09
CA ALA A 269 -4.79 -6.62 5.84
C ALA A 269 -3.62 -5.74 5.36
N LEU A 270 -3.60 -4.48 5.76
CA LEU A 270 -2.63 -3.48 5.30
C LEU A 270 -1.62 -3.14 6.40
N PRO A 271 -0.33 -2.90 6.05
CA PRO A 271 0.72 -2.66 7.04
C PRO A 271 0.46 -1.42 7.90
N VAL A 272 1.06 -1.43 9.10
CA VAL A 272 1.21 -0.26 9.96
C VAL A 272 1.80 0.92 9.18
N GLN A 273 1.17 2.10 9.30
CA GLN A 273 1.63 3.29 8.58
C GLN A 273 2.58 4.12 9.46
N LEU A 274 3.86 4.10 9.09
CA LEU A 274 4.89 4.97 9.62
C LEU A 274 4.71 6.41 9.11
N VAL A 275 4.60 7.37 10.03
CA VAL A 275 4.64 8.80 9.72
C VAL A 275 6.05 9.25 9.37
N TYR A 276 7.02 8.82 10.19
CA TYR A 276 8.44 9.05 9.95
C TYR A 276 9.27 8.04 10.74
N PHE A 277 10.50 7.82 10.28
CA PHE A 277 11.56 7.17 11.04
C PHE A 277 12.83 8.01 10.91
N LYS A 278 13.39 8.45 12.04
CA LYS A 278 14.53 9.35 12.12
C LYS A 278 15.56 8.82 13.10
N GLY A 279 16.82 9.19 12.87
CA GLY A 279 17.92 8.87 13.76
C GLY A 279 18.88 10.03 13.90
N SER A 280 19.39 10.20 15.11
CA SER A 280 20.37 11.22 15.46
C SER A 280 21.42 10.64 16.41
N LEU A 281 22.57 11.30 16.49
CA LEU A 281 23.59 10.98 17.47
C LEU A 281 23.35 11.84 18.71
N HIS A 282 23.07 11.20 19.84
CA HIS A 282 22.97 11.89 21.13
C HIS A 282 24.37 12.14 21.72
N GLU A 283 24.45 13.04 22.70
CA GLU A 283 25.67 13.24 23.48
C GLU A 283 26.18 11.89 24.02
N GLN A 284 27.51 11.70 24.00
CA GLN A 284 28.22 10.46 24.38
C GLN A 284 28.29 9.36 23.29
N GLY A 285 27.88 9.63 22.05
CA GLY A 285 28.07 8.71 20.92
C GLY A 285 27.05 7.56 20.91
N VAL A 286 25.84 7.86 21.37
CA VAL A 286 24.71 6.94 21.45
C VAL A 286 23.76 7.24 20.28
N GLY A 287 23.33 6.21 19.55
CA GLY A 287 22.34 6.39 18.48
C GLY A 287 20.95 6.51 19.07
N ALA A 288 20.27 7.62 18.81
CA ALA A 288 18.87 7.81 19.17
C ALA A 288 18.01 7.65 17.92
N LEU A 289 17.02 6.77 17.99
CA LEU A 289 16.05 6.52 16.93
C LEU A 289 14.66 6.91 17.41
N THR A 290 13.90 7.60 16.56
CA THR A 290 12.53 8.03 16.87
C THR A 290 11.64 7.80 15.66
N TRP A 291 10.45 7.26 15.88
CA TRP A 291 9.42 7.12 14.86
C TRP A 291 8.03 7.38 15.43
N ALA A 292 7.09 7.63 14.52
CA ALA A 292 5.69 7.77 14.85
C ALA A 292 4.82 6.98 13.87
N THR A 293 3.66 6.51 14.33
CA THR A 293 2.64 5.80 13.55
C THR A 293 1.29 6.51 13.65
N VAL A 294 0.43 6.35 12.64
CA VAL A 294 -0.97 6.88 12.63
C VAL A 294 -2.04 5.82 12.87
N SER A 295 -1.74 4.54 12.61
CA SER A 295 -2.64 3.41 12.89
C SER A 295 -1.80 2.19 13.24
N GLU A 296 -2.23 1.44 14.25
CA GLU A 296 -1.57 0.22 14.76
C GLU A 296 -2.56 -0.94 14.89
N GLU A 297 -3.61 -0.94 14.07
CA GLU A 297 -4.59 -2.01 14.08
C GLU A 297 -3.93 -3.34 13.73
N ARG A 298 -4.06 -4.30 14.65
CA ARG A 298 -3.48 -5.64 14.55
C ARG A 298 -1.95 -5.66 14.46
N PHE A 299 -1.28 -4.63 14.99
CA PHE A 299 0.17 -4.56 15.10
C PHE A 299 0.71 -5.31 16.33
N SER A 300 1.86 -5.97 16.19
CA SER A 300 2.54 -6.64 17.31
C SER A 300 3.63 -5.77 17.92
N HIS A 301 4.70 -5.52 17.16
CA HIS A 301 5.87 -4.77 17.64
C HIS A 301 6.83 -4.39 16.50
N PHE A 302 7.70 -3.43 16.79
CA PHE A 302 8.84 -3.09 15.95
C PHE A 302 10.07 -3.88 16.36
N GLU A 303 10.76 -4.50 15.41
CA GLU A 303 12.15 -4.93 15.55
C GLU A 303 13.06 -3.82 15.00
N VAL A 304 13.87 -3.22 15.87
CA VAL A 304 14.90 -2.26 15.44
C VAL A 304 16.10 -3.05 14.94
N GLN A 305 16.50 -2.81 13.70
CA GLN A 305 17.62 -3.50 13.08
C GLN A 305 18.73 -2.52 12.67
N ALA A 306 19.98 -2.98 12.73
CA ALA A 306 21.12 -2.21 12.25
C ALA A 306 22.05 -3.04 11.36
N SER A 307 22.77 -2.32 10.50
CA SER A 307 23.71 -2.86 9.52
C SER A 307 24.91 -1.92 9.33
N THR A 308 26.08 -2.48 9.07
CA THR A 308 27.29 -1.75 8.67
C THR A 308 27.43 -1.61 7.15
N ASP A 309 26.68 -2.40 6.36
CA ASP A 309 26.79 -2.50 4.90
C ASP A 309 25.48 -2.21 4.15
N ALA A 310 24.41 -1.88 4.89
CA ALA A 310 23.05 -1.68 4.40
C ALA A 310 22.43 -2.91 3.69
N LYS A 311 23.00 -4.11 3.86
CA LYS A 311 22.54 -5.35 3.25
C LYS A 311 22.22 -6.40 4.32
N ASN A 312 23.15 -6.64 5.23
CA ASN A 312 23.02 -7.61 6.31
C ASN A 312 22.62 -6.89 7.59
N PHE A 313 21.40 -7.15 8.07
CA PHE A 313 20.82 -6.49 9.24
C PHE A 313 20.74 -7.45 10.42
N SER A 314 21.17 -6.98 11.60
CA SER A 314 21.00 -7.67 12.89
C SER A 314 19.96 -6.95 13.74
N VAL A 315 19.10 -7.71 14.43
CA VAL A 315 18.12 -7.17 15.39
C VAL A 315 18.86 -6.62 16.62
N LEU A 316 18.52 -5.40 17.02
CA LEU A 316 19.03 -4.73 18.21
C LEU A 316 18.09 -4.85 19.40
N GLY A 317 16.79 -4.91 19.14
CA GLY A 317 15.76 -5.04 20.15
C GLY A 317 14.37 -4.83 19.57
N SER A 318 13.36 -5.10 20.40
CA SER A 318 11.95 -4.96 20.02
C SER A 318 11.26 -3.87 20.84
N VAL A 319 10.35 -3.13 20.23
CA VAL A 319 9.55 -2.09 20.87
C VAL A 319 8.08 -2.29 20.52
N SER A 320 7.25 -2.59 21.51
CA SER A 320 5.82 -2.91 21.34
C SER A 320 4.86 -1.87 21.91
N LYS A 321 5.36 -0.84 22.60
CA LYS A 321 4.52 0.17 23.26
C LYS A 321 4.96 1.59 22.91
N GLY A 322 4.06 2.32 22.25
CA GLY A 322 4.21 3.73 21.95
C GLY A 322 3.66 4.64 23.04
N LEU A 323 3.96 5.92 22.91
CA LEU A 323 3.38 7.00 23.72
C LEU A 323 2.41 7.81 22.86
N PRO A 324 1.15 7.99 23.27
CA PRO A 324 0.20 8.82 22.54
C PRO A 324 0.70 10.26 22.42
N ALA A 325 0.70 10.82 21.20
CA ALA A 325 1.13 12.19 20.93
C ALA A 325 0.37 12.76 19.72
N GLY A 326 -0.65 13.59 19.97
CA GLY A 326 -1.34 14.36 18.92
C GLY A 326 -2.01 13.52 17.83
N GLY A 327 -2.60 12.37 18.17
CA GLY A 327 -3.21 11.45 17.20
C GLY A 327 -2.23 10.42 16.62
N HIS A 328 -0.97 10.41 17.08
CA HIS A 328 0.04 9.43 16.71
C HIS A 328 0.49 8.59 17.91
N MET A 329 1.13 7.46 17.66
CA MET A 329 1.91 6.74 18.66
C MET A 329 3.40 6.99 18.42
N LEU A 330 4.09 7.52 19.43
CA LEU A 330 5.49 7.92 19.39
C LEU A 330 6.37 6.85 20.03
N TYR A 331 7.47 6.53 19.38
CA TYR A 331 8.40 5.47 19.79
C TYR A 331 9.84 5.95 19.80
N HIS A 332 10.63 5.34 20.68
CA HIS A 332 12.04 5.64 20.85
C HIS A 332 12.86 4.37 21.03
N PHE A 333 14.06 4.35 20.45
CA PHE A 333 15.05 3.31 20.71
C PHE A 333 16.45 3.92 20.80
N THR A 334 17.27 3.37 21.69
CA THR A 334 18.62 3.86 21.96
C THR A 334 19.64 2.76 21.69
N ASP A 335 20.55 2.98 20.74
CA ASP A 335 21.68 2.09 20.45
C ASP A 335 22.92 2.54 21.23
N SER A 336 23.19 1.85 22.34
CA SER A 336 24.27 2.15 23.30
C SER A 336 25.56 1.36 23.06
N ARG A 337 25.66 0.59 21.97
CA ARG A 337 26.84 -0.25 21.67
C ARG A 337 28.13 0.54 21.49
N GLY A 338 28.04 1.86 21.29
CA GLY A 338 29.20 2.73 21.11
C GLY A 338 29.97 2.39 19.84
N ALA A 339 29.24 2.23 18.73
CA ALA A 339 29.81 1.91 17.44
C ALA A 339 30.74 3.01 16.91
N ALA A 340 31.64 2.65 16.00
CA ALA A 340 32.45 3.58 15.23
C ALA A 340 32.16 3.40 13.74
N GLY A 341 32.17 4.48 12.96
CA GLY A 341 31.88 4.44 11.53
C GLY A 341 30.41 4.71 11.21
N THR A 342 29.96 4.27 10.03
CA THR A 342 28.57 4.48 9.59
C THR A 342 27.72 3.26 9.95
N LEU A 343 26.56 3.49 10.54
CA LEU A 343 25.52 2.46 10.71
C LEU A 343 24.24 2.88 9.99
N TYR A 344 23.58 1.89 9.42
CA TYR A 344 22.27 1.99 8.78
C TYR A 344 21.25 1.29 9.66
N TYR A 345 20.11 1.94 9.87
CA TYR A 345 19.02 1.47 10.70
C TYR A 345 17.76 1.32 9.86
N ARG A 346 16.95 0.33 10.21
CA ARG A 346 15.57 0.18 9.75
C ARG A 346 14.71 -0.39 10.87
N LEU A 347 13.42 -0.18 10.75
CA LEU A 347 12.42 -0.90 11.50
C LEU A 347 11.95 -2.07 10.65
N ARG A 348 11.81 -3.24 11.27
CA ARG A 348 10.94 -4.30 10.77
C ARG A 348 9.67 -4.24 11.61
N MET A 349 8.56 -4.00 10.95
CA MET A 349 7.25 -3.76 11.56
C MET A 349 6.50 -5.08 11.49
N ILE A 350 6.13 -5.66 12.62
CA ILE A 350 5.56 -7.01 12.69
C ILE A 350 4.13 -6.92 13.18
N ASP A 351 3.22 -7.53 12.44
CA ASP A 351 1.80 -7.59 12.78
C ASP A 351 1.48 -8.83 13.64
N LEU A 352 0.29 -8.87 14.25
CA LEU A 352 -0.13 -9.95 15.16
C LEU A 352 -0.23 -11.32 14.48
N ASP A 353 -0.37 -11.35 13.16
CA ASP A 353 -0.36 -12.57 12.36
C ASP A 353 1.05 -13.05 11.96
N GLY A 354 2.07 -12.27 12.32
CA GLY A 354 3.49 -12.54 12.03
C GLY A 354 3.97 -12.05 10.66
N SER A 355 3.11 -11.42 9.85
CA SER A 355 3.53 -10.70 8.66
C SER A 355 4.38 -9.48 9.03
N PHE A 356 5.20 -9.00 8.09
CA PHE A 356 6.09 -7.88 8.37
C PHE A 356 6.43 -7.05 7.12
N ASP A 357 6.75 -5.78 7.35
CA ASP A 357 7.30 -4.86 6.35
C ASP A 357 8.47 -4.04 6.95
N TYR A 358 9.22 -3.33 6.11
CA TYR A 358 10.39 -2.54 6.51
C TYR A 358 10.19 -1.04 6.32
N SER A 359 10.75 -0.25 7.24
CA SER A 359 10.87 1.19 7.05
C SER A 359 11.95 1.55 6.02
N ASN A 360 11.95 2.82 5.61
CA ASN A 360 13.12 3.44 4.99
C ASN A 360 14.38 3.32 5.86
N LEU A 361 15.56 3.38 5.21
CA LEU A 361 16.85 3.37 5.89
C LEU A 361 17.20 4.73 6.49
N VAL A 362 17.64 4.71 7.75
CA VAL A 362 18.22 5.87 8.43
C VAL A 362 19.71 5.64 8.61
N ARG A 363 20.53 6.62 8.25
CA ARG A 363 21.99 6.56 8.36
C ARG A 363 22.47 7.43 9.53
N ILE A 364 23.23 6.85 10.45
CA ILE A 364 23.93 7.57 11.53
C ILE A 364 25.44 7.38 11.37
N VAL A 365 26.18 8.48 11.44
CA VAL A 365 27.65 8.48 11.38
C VAL A 365 28.21 8.66 12.78
N TYR A 366 28.79 7.59 13.31
CA TYR A 366 29.50 7.59 14.57
C TYR A 366 30.93 8.08 14.34
N LYS A 367 31.24 9.24 14.90
CA LYS A 367 32.61 9.73 14.94
C LYS A 367 33.39 8.90 15.97
N PRO A 368 34.59 8.40 15.63
CA PRO A 368 35.44 7.74 16.63
C PRO A 368 35.67 8.71 17.80
N SER A 369 35.52 8.22 19.02
CA SER A 369 35.95 8.97 20.20
C SER A 369 37.48 9.18 20.10
N PRO A 370 38.00 10.37 20.47
CA PRO A 370 39.44 10.56 20.59
C PRO A 370 40.06 9.46 21.46
N PRO A 371 41.24 8.93 21.10
CA PRO A 371 41.95 7.99 21.97
C PRO A 371 42.27 8.66 23.31
N ILE A 372 42.28 7.89 24.38
CA ILE A 372 42.70 8.41 25.69
C ILE A 372 44.21 8.61 25.65
N LEU A 373 44.66 9.80 26.02
CA LEU A 373 46.07 10.15 26.13
C LEU A 373 46.45 10.26 27.60
N ALA A 374 47.64 9.79 27.94
CA ALA A 374 48.22 9.96 29.26
C ALA A 374 49.56 10.69 29.14
N TYR A 375 49.70 11.85 29.80
CA TYR A 375 50.93 12.64 29.76
C TYR A 375 51.23 13.33 31.11
N PRO A 376 52.49 13.63 31.41
CA PRO A 376 53.67 13.17 30.70
C PRO A 376 53.87 11.66 30.87
N ASN A 377 54.37 11.00 29.83
CA ASN A 377 54.82 9.62 29.90
C ASN A 377 56.23 9.57 29.28
N PRO A 378 57.31 9.45 30.08
CA PRO A 378 57.32 9.02 31.49
C PRO A 378 56.86 10.09 32.49
N VAL A 379 56.20 9.67 33.58
CA VAL A 379 55.66 10.52 34.66
C VAL A 379 56.55 10.52 35.90
N SER A 380 56.62 11.65 36.62
CA SER A 380 57.30 11.75 37.93
C SER A 380 56.32 11.93 39.09
N ALA A 381 55.32 12.79 38.96
CA ALA A 381 54.37 13.13 40.03
C ALA A 381 52.91 13.07 39.56
N ASN A 382 52.50 13.92 38.61
CA ASN A 382 51.11 13.98 38.16
C ASN A 382 50.97 13.45 36.74
N LEU A 383 50.11 12.46 36.53
CA LEU A 383 49.73 11.95 35.23
C LEU A 383 48.37 12.54 34.84
N HIS A 384 48.34 13.29 33.75
CA HIS A 384 47.12 13.84 33.18
C HIS A 384 46.53 12.88 32.15
N LEU A 385 45.23 12.61 32.27
CA LEU A 385 44.44 11.78 31.38
C LEU A 385 43.53 12.68 30.55
N VAL A 386 43.68 12.63 29.23
CA VAL A 386 42.80 13.35 28.29
C VAL A 386 41.96 12.34 27.54
N ALA A 387 40.65 12.45 27.67
CA ALA A 387 39.66 11.62 27.00
C ALA A 387 38.57 12.48 26.36
N GLY A 388 37.92 11.97 25.31
CA GLY A 388 36.76 12.64 24.70
C GLY A 388 35.46 12.49 25.50
N LYS A 389 35.48 11.81 26.65
CA LYS A 389 34.34 11.61 27.56
C LYS A 389 34.80 11.82 29.01
N PRO A 390 33.90 12.17 29.95
CA PRO A 390 34.24 12.25 31.36
C PRO A 390 34.89 10.97 31.88
N ILE A 391 35.96 11.13 32.65
CA ILE A 391 36.67 10.03 33.29
C ILE A 391 36.04 9.81 34.65
N GLU A 392 35.36 8.67 34.80
CA GLU A 392 34.62 8.33 36.01
C GLU A 392 35.26 7.20 36.81
N HIS A 393 35.98 6.31 36.11
CA HIS A 393 36.67 5.19 36.71
C HIS A 393 38.11 5.11 36.21
N VAL A 394 39.07 5.03 37.12
CA VAL A 394 40.48 4.79 36.82
C VAL A 394 40.99 3.63 37.66
N GLU A 395 41.63 2.65 37.03
CA GLU A 395 42.25 1.51 37.69
C GLU A 395 43.74 1.48 37.34
N ILE A 396 44.58 1.36 38.35
CA ILE A 396 46.03 1.31 38.21
C ILE A 396 46.49 -0.09 38.57
N SER A 397 47.27 -0.72 37.68
CA SER A 397 47.82 -2.05 37.89
C SER A 397 49.30 -2.12 37.51
N ASP A 398 50.02 -3.06 38.13
CA ASP A 398 51.39 -3.37 37.74
C ASP A 398 51.44 -4.20 36.44
N MET A 399 52.64 -4.50 35.92
CA MET A 399 52.79 -5.33 34.70
C MET A 399 52.29 -6.78 34.85
N ARG A 400 52.05 -7.25 36.07
CA ARG A 400 51.50 -8.59 36.34
C ARG A 400 49.96 -8.56 36.41
N GLY A 401 49.34 -7.39 36.23
CA GLY A 401 47.90 -7.19 36.32
C GLY A 401 47.39 -7.11 37.76
N VAL A 402 48.28 -6.97 38.75
CA VAL A 402 47.87 -6.76 40.14
C VAL A 402 47.35 -5.33 40.26
N ILE A 403 46.08 -5.20 40.61
CA ILE A 403 45.44 -3.91 40.83
C ILE A 403 45.99 -3.28 42.10
N LEU A 404 46.56 -2.10 41.97
CA LEU A 404 47.15 -1.33 43.06
C LEU A 404 46.13 -0.37 43.65
N GLU A 405 45.43 0.37 42.79
CA GLU A 405 44.40 1.33 43.21
C GLU A 405 43.25 1.42 42.20
N LYS A 406 42.08 1.83 42.71
CA LYS A 406 40.88 2.14 41.94
C LYS A 406 40.30 3.46 42.41
N PHE A 407 39.97 4.32 41.46
CA PHE A 407 39.30 5.59 41.68
C PHE A 407 37.95 5.56 40.98
N SER A 408 36.93 6.04 41.70
CA SER A 408 35.59 6.29 41.17
C SER A 408 35.16 7.71 41.54
N GLY A 409 34.66 8.48 40.58
CA GLY A 409 34.29 9.88 40.80
C GLY A 409 33.87 10.58 39.50
N ARG A 410 33.83 11.91 39.49
CA ARG A 410 33.71 12.71 38.26
C ARG A 410 35.00 13.49 38.05
N ASN A 411 35.44 13.59 36.79
CA ASN A 411 36.64 14.32 36.37
C ASN A 411 37.93 13.81 37.03
N LEU A 412 38.22 12.52 36.89
CA LEU A 412 39.51 11.93 37.27
C LEU A 412 40.56 12.17 36.16
N ASP A 413 40.76 13.42 35.77
CA ASP A 413 41.68 13.85 34.72
C ASP A 413 43.14 13.93 35.18
N THR A 414 43.39 13.81 36.48
CA THR A 414 44.74 13.75 37.06
C THR A 414 44.88 12.58 38.04
N VAL A 415 45.95 11.81 37.87
CA VAL A 415 46.35 10.70 38.74
C VAL A 415 47.65 11.07 39.44
N PHE A 416 47.65 11.03 40.78
CA PHE A 416 48.83 11.28 41.60
C PHE A 416 49.70 10.01 41.67
N MET A 417 50.84 10.05 40.98
CA MET A 417 51.78 8.95 40.81
C MET A 417 53.00 9.05 41.75
N GLU A 418 53.12 10.09 42.57
CA GLU A 418 54.32 10.36 43.39
C GLU A 418 54.65 9.23 44.38
N SER A 419 53.63 8.59 44.96
CA SER A 419 53.76 7.47 45.90
C SER A 419 54.11 6.13 45.25
N TYR A 420 54.11 6.04 43.91
CA TYR A 420 54.36 4.81 43.18
C TYR A 420 55.86 4.63 42.90
N PRO A 421 56.43 3.42 43.15
CA PRO A 421 57.80 3.11 42.77
C PRO A 421 58.08 3.29 41.26
N SER A 422 59.35 3.49 40.89
CA SER A 422 59.75 3.50 39.49
C SER A 422 59.40 2.18 38.82
N GLY A 423 58.72 2.23 37.67
CA GLY A 423 58.17 1.02 37.05
C GLY A 423 57.18 1.31 35.95
N ILE A 424 56.67 0.25 35.33
CA ILE A 424 55.64 0.33 34.28
C ILE A 424 54.29 -0.03 34.89
N TYR A 425 53.32 0.83 34.64
CA TYR A 425 51.94 0.70 35.11
C TYR A 425 50.97 0.63 33.93
N LEU A 426 49.90 -0.14 34.11
CA LEU A 426 48.76 -0.18 33.22
C LEU A 426 47.62 0.61 33.85
N ILE A 427 47.22 1.68 33.17
CA ILE A 427 46.15 2.58 33.60
C ILE A 427 44.91 2.26 32.77
N LYS A 428 43.88 1.70 33.39
CA LYS A 428 42.63 1.38 32.74
C LYS A 428 41.60 2.45 33.04
N VAL A 429 41.02 3.05 32.00
CA VAL A 429 40.06 4.16 32.12
C VAL A 429 38.67 3.72 31.68
N ASN A 430 37.64 4.03 32.50
CA ASN A 430 36.24 3.68 32.30
C ASN A 430 36.01 2.20 31.91
N GLY A 431 36.88 1.31 32.40
CA GLY A 431 36.78 -0.12 32.16
C GLY A 431 37.13 -0.59 30.74
N ARG A 432 37.56 0.30 29.83
CA ARG A 432 37.76 -0.04 28.40
C ARG A 432 39.22 0.07 27.96
N ASP A 433 39.79 1.27 28.05
CA ASP A 433 41.09 1.57 27.45
C ASP A 433 42.23 1.40 28.46
N VAL A 434 43.31 0.71 28.07
CA VAL A 434 44.49 0.46 28.90
C VAL A 434 45.69 1.22 28.35
N LEU A 435 46.26 2.12 29.15
CA LEU A 435 47.42 2.92 28.81
C LEU A 435 48.66 2.41 29.55
N LYS A 436 49.77 2.25 28.85
CA LYS A 436 51.06 1.86 29.44
C LYS A 436 51.84 3.12 29.84
N VAL A 437 52.08 3.31 31.13
CA VAL A 437 52.74 4.50 31.69
C VAL A 437 54.03 4.10 32.40
N LEU A 438 55.13 4.79 32.09
CA LEU A 438 56.41 4.62 32.76
C LEU A 438 56.54 5.66 33.89
N LYS A 439 56.64 5.21 35.13
CA LYS A 439 57.00 6.03 36.29
C LYS A 439 58.51 6.08 36.44
N LYS A 440 59.07 7.29 36.51
CA LYS A 440 60.48 7.54 36.81
C LYS A 440 60.76 7.56 38.30
#